data_AF-L8MUR3-F1
#
_entry.id   AF-L8MUR3-F1
#
_cell.length_a   1.000
_cell.length_b   1.000
_cell.length_c   1.000
_cell.angle_alpha   90.00
_cell.angle_beta   90.00
_cell.angle_gamma   90.00
#
_symmetry.space_group_name_H-M   'P 1'
#
loop_
_entity.id
_entity.type
_entity.pdbx_description
1 polymer ?
#
loop_
_entity_poly.entity_id
_entity_poly.type
_entity_poly.pdbx_seq_one_letter_code
_entity_poly.pdbx_strand_id
1 'polypeptide(L)'
;MTSEAVEEQELVLCIGDTTYLDYGKIKAKREGYGPTGNGGNGLILHSALAIAPEQGQVIGLLWQKLWNREAKAKPPQDETAAAKKQRLALARKAARQRLFKDKESYRWVEAL
;
A
#
# COMPACT_ATOMS: atom_id res chain seq x y z
N MET A 1 -0.57 3.70 -26.83
CA MET A 1 -0.58 3.21 -25.42
C MET A 1 0.47 3.98 -24.62
N THR A 2 0.39 4.08 -23.28
CA THR A 2 1.39 4.86 -22.49
C THR A 2 2.81 4.35 -22.67
N SER A 3 3.01 3.05 -22.83
CA SER A 3 4.33 2.46 -23.13
C SER A 3 4.94 3.00 -24.42
N GLU A 4 4.17 3.02 -25.51
CA GLU A 4 4.62 3.55 -26.82
C GLU A 4 4.97 5.04 -26.72
N ALA A 5 4.13 5.84 -26.05
CA ALA A 5 4.38 7.27 -25.88
C ALA A 5 5.61 7.56 -25.01
N VAL A 6 5.99 6.64 -24.11
CA VAL A 6 7.20 6.73 -23.28
C VAL A 6 8.45 6.34 -24.08
N GLU A 7 8.36 5.36 -24.99
CA GLU A 7 9.46 4.97 -25.88
C GLU A 7 9.89 6.08 -26.84
N GLU A 8 8.98 7.01 -27.17
CA GLU A 8 9.26 8.19 -27.98
C GLU A 8 9.97 9.32 -27.22
N GLN A 9 10.11 9.21 -25.89
CA GLN A 9 10.78 10.21 -25.06
C GLN A 9 12.23 9.82 -24.79
N GLU A 10 13.15 10.79 -24.90
CA GLU A 10 14.54 10.58 -24.48
C GLU A 10 14.68 10.41 -22.95
N LEU A 11 13.82 11.11 -22.19
CA LEU A 11 13.82 11.09 -20.73
C LEU A 11 12.39 11.16 -20.19
N VAL A 12 12.08 10.32 -19.22
CA VAL A 12 10.79 10.30 -18.52
C VAL A 12 11.01 10.28 -17.01
N LEU A 13 10.24 11.09 -16.29
CA LEU A 13 10.14 11.03 -14.83
C LEU A 13 9.07 9.99 -14.45
N CYS A 14 9.47 8.99 -13.67
CA CYS A 14 8.55 7.99 -13.11
C CYS A 14 8.18 8.40 -11.67
N ILE A 15 7.02 9.04 -11.52
CA ILE A 15 6.55 9.52 -10.20
C ILE A 15 5.71 8.45 -9.52
N GLY A 16 6.24 7.92 -8.41
CA GLY A 16 5.53 6.99 -7.53
C GLY A 16 4.80 7.70 -6.41
N ASP A 17 3.50 7.44 -6.24
CA ASP A 17 2.74 7.91 -5.08
C ASP A 17 1.67 6.90 -4.64
N THR A 18 1.18 7.03 -3.40
CA THR A 18 0.20 6.13 -2.80
C THR A 18 -1.02 6.88 -2.33
N THR A 19 -2.19 6.43 -2.79
CA THR A 19 -3.48 6.93 -2.33
C THR A 19 -4.32 5.79 -1.74
N TYR A 20 -5.42 6.17 -1.09
CA TYR A 20 -6.37 5.24 -0.48
C TYR A 20 -7.73 5.39 -1.12
N LEU A 21 -8.32 4.26 -1.53
CA LEU A 21 -9.72 4.20 -1.94
C LEU A 21 -10.54 3.87 -0.70
N ASP A 22 -11.04 4.89 0.01
CA ASP A 22 -11.80 4.71 1.24
C ASP A 22 -13.31 4.55 0.96
N TYR A 23 -13.87 3.42 1.39
CA TYR A 23 -15.28 3.09 1.22
C TYR A 23 -16.02 3.08 2.56
N GLY A 24 -15.55 3.80 3.60
CA GLY A 24 -16.03 3.69 4.98
C GLY A 24 -17.55 3.65 5.18
N LYS A 25 -18.33 4.37 4.36
CA LYS A 25 -19.81 4.41 4.40
C LYS A 25 -20.50 3.23 3.70
N ILE A 26 -19.80 2.51 2.82
CA ILE A 26 -20.32 1.37 2.07
C ILE A 26 -20.09 0.09 2.88
N LYS A 27 -21.11 -0.32 3.65
CA LYS A 27 -21.04 -1.53 4.49
C LYS A 27 -21.30 -2.82 3.70
N ALA A 28 -22.04 -2.73 2.59
CA ALA A 28 -22.51 -3.89 1.82
C ALA A 28 -21.42 -4.63 1.03
N LYS A 29 -20.24 -4.02 0.83
CA LYS A 29 -19.15 -4.57 -0.01
C LYS A 29 -17.80 -4.58 0.71
N ARG A 30 -17.78 -4.82 2.02
CA ARG A 30 -16.54 -4.76 2.83
C ARG A 30 -15.64 -5.98 2.66
N GLU A 31 -16.14 -7.06 2.08
CA GLU A 31 -15.33 -8.21 1.74
C GLU A 31 -14.22 -7.79 0.75
N GLY A 32 -12.97 -8.14 1.05
CA GLY A 32 -11.82 -7.71 0.28
C GLY A 32 -11.29 -6.30 0.61
N TYR A 33 -11.91 -5.56 1.53
CA TYR A 33 -11.36 -4.30 2.04
C TYR A 33 -10.51 -4.52 3.29
N GLY A 34 -9.67 -3.53 3.59
CA GLY A 34 -8.79 -3.56 4.74
C GLY A 34 -8.65 -2.18 5.40
N PRO A 35 -8.08 -2.13 6.62
CA PRO A 35 -7.86 -0.89 7.32
C PRO A 35 -6.86 0.01 6.57
N THR A 36 -7.26 1.25 6.28
CA THR A 36 -6.41 2.26 5.62
C THR A 36 -5.78 3.25 6.61
N GLY A 37 -6.21 3.26 7.88
CA GLY A 37 -5.70 4.15 8.92
C GLY A 37 -6.63 4.25 10.13
N ASN A 38 -6.81 5.47 10.65
CA ASN A 38 -7.68 5.76 11.81
C ASN A 38 -9.18 5.69 11.48
N GLY A 39 -9.68 4.48 11.19
CA GLY A 39 -11.11 4.21 10.99
C GLY A 39 -11.56 4.10 9.53
N GLY A 40 -10.68 4.40 8.57
CA GLY A 40 -10.92 4.15 7.15
C GLY A 40 -10.85 2.66 6.80
N ASN A 41 -11.63 2.24 5.80
CA ASN A 41 -11.67 0.85 5.35
C ASN A 41 -11.86 0.78 3.84
N GLY A 42 -10.89 0.20 3.14
CA GLY A 42 -10.88 0.15 1.69
C GLY A 42 -9.60 -0.45 1.13
N LEU A 43 -9.07 0.17 0.07
CA LEU A 43 -7.91 -0.32 -0.68
C LEU A 43 -6.76 0.69 -0.67
N ILE A 44 -5.55 0.18 -0.81
CA ILE A 44 -4.33 0.95 -1.03
C ILE A 44 -3.99 0.84 -2.51
N LEU A 45 -3.78 1.99 -3.14
CA LEU A 45 -3.40 2.10 -4.54
C LEU A 45 -2.05 2.79 -4.62
N HIS A 46 -1.03 2.06 -5.05
CA HIS A 46 0.26 2.63 -5.44
C HIS A 46 0.34 2.72 -6.95
N SER A 47 0.70 3.89 -7.47
CA SER A 47 0.77 4.19 -8.90
C SER A 47 2.14 4.74 -9.26
N ALA A 48 2.60 4.43 -10.47
CA ALA A 48 3.74 5.06 -11.12
C ALA A 48 3.25 5.83 -12.36
N LEU A 49 3.45 7.14 -12.37
CA LEU A 49 3.01 8.04 -13.43
C LEU A 49 4.22 8.52 -14.26
N ALA A 50 4.16 8.34 -15.58
CA ALA A 50 5.12 8.89 -16.51
C ALA A 50 4.84 10.36 -16.77
N ILE A 51 5.87 11.19 -16.59
CA ILE A 51 5.83 12.63 -16.82
C ILE A 51 7.00 13.06 -17.68
N ALA A 52 6.73 13.91 -18.68
CA ALA A 52 7.75 14.58 -19.46
C ALA A 52 8.44 15.67 -18.60
N PRO A 53 9.77 15.69 -18.50
CA PRO A 53 10.48 16.50 -17.50
C PRO A 53 10.39 18.01 -17.74
N GLU A 54 10.28 18.47 -18.98
CA GLU A 54 10.37 19.91 -19.29
C GLU A 54 9.22 20.72 -18.70
N GLN A 55 7.98 20.27 -18.90
CA GLN A 55 6.77 21.02 -18.59
C GLN A 55 5.88 20.30 -17.57
N GLY A 56 6.28 19.11 -17.10
CA GLY A 56 5.48 18.29 -16.20
C GLY A 56 4.25 17.67 -16.87
N GLN A 57 4.23 17.59 -18.20
CA GLN A 57 3.11 17.00 -18.93
C GLN A 57 3.00 15.51 -18.61
N VAL A 58 1.80 15.09 -18.20
CA VAL A 58 1.50 13.68 -17.94
C VAL A 58 1.45 12.94 -19.27
N ILE A 59 2.29 11.91 -19.40
CA ILE A 59 2.29 10.98 -20.53
C ILE A 59 1.26 9.87 -20.27
N GLY A 60 1.21 9.39 -19.02
CA GLY A 60 0.20 8.44 -18.59
C GLY A 60 0.67 7.54 -17.44
N LEU A 61 -0.12 6.52 -17.15
CA LEU A 61 0.14 5.57 -16.08
C LEU A 61 1.03 4.42 -16.57
N LEU A 62 2.16 4.20 -15.90
CA LEU A 62 3.09 3.10 -16.21
C LEU A 62 2.73 1.82 -15.45
N TRP A 63 2.34 1.96 -14.19
CA TRP A 63 2.12 0.82 -13.32
C TRP A 63 1.13 1.17 -12.21
N GLN A 64 0.35 0.16 -11.80
CA GLN A 64 -0.53 0.25 -10.64
C GLN A 64 -0.55 -1.05 -9.88
N LYS A 65 -0.62 -0.92 -8.55
CA LYS A 65 -0.94 -2.03 -7.66
C LYS A 65 -1.99 -1.63 -6.65
N LEU A 66 -2.98 -2.50 -6.56
CA LEU A 66 -4.10 -2.39 -5.66
C LEU A 66 -4.06 -3.55 -4.67
N TRP A 67 -4.18 -3.25 -3.38
CA TRP A 67 -4.27 -4.29 -2.34
C TRP A 67 -5.03 -3.79 -1.11
N ASN A 68 -5.41 -4.71 -0.24
CA ASN A 68 -5.96 -4.44 1.08
C ASN A 68 -5.02 -4.95 2.18
N ARG A 69 -5.10 -4.34 3.36
CA ARG A 69 -4.45 -4.86 4.57
C ARG A 69 -5.34 -5.89 5.25
N GLU A 70 -4.72 -6.88 5.88
CA GLU A 70 -5.43 -7.75 6.81
C GLU A 70 -5.80 -6.99 8.09
N ALA A 71 -7.01 -7.23 8.59
CA ALA A 71 -7.42 -6.72 9.88
C ALA A 71 -6.58 -7.39 10.98
N LYS A 72 -5.99 -6.60 11.87
CA LYS A 72 -5.27 -7.15 13.03
C LYS A 72 -6.26 -7.84 13.96
N ALA A 73 -5.87 -9.01 14.47
CA ALA A 73 -6.63 -9.70 15.51
C ALA A 73 -6.85 -8.77 16.71
N LYS A 74 -8.07 -8.81 17.26
CA LYS A 74 -8.40 -8.06 18.48
C LYS A 74 -7.57 -8.59 19.65
N PRO A 75 -7.09 -7.73 20.55
CA PRO A 75 -6.43 -8.19 21.76
C PRO A 75 -7.40 -8.99 22.64
N PRO A 76 -6.89 -9.88 23.52
CA PRO A 76 -7.72 -10.53 24.53
C PRO A 76 -8.41 -9.51 25.44
N GLN A 77 -9.65 -9.80 25.88
CA GLN A 77 -10.46 -8.86 26.68
C GLN A 77 -9.80 -8.50 28.03
N ASP A 78 -9.20 -9.47 28.72
CA ASP A 78 -8.61 -9.29 30.05
C ASP A 78 -7.07 -9.27 30.04
N GLU A 79 -6.47 -8.71 28.99
CA GLU A 79 -5.01 -8.67 28.84
C GLU A 79 -4.36 -7.67 29.83
N THR A 80 -3.48 -8.17 30.71
CA THR A 80 -2.68 -7.31 31.59
C THR A 80 -1.65 -6.49 30.81
N ALA A 81 -1.20 -5.36 31.36
CA ALA A 81 -0.17 -4.52 30.73
C ALA A 81 1.14 -5.28 30.44
N ALA A 82 1.53 -6.19 31.34
CA ALA A 82 2.71 -7.04 31.18
C ALA A 82 2.54 -8.03 30.02
N ALA A 83 1.39 -8.72 29.96
CA ALA A 83 1.06 -9.64 28.87
C ALA A 83 1.03 -8.92 27.51
N LYS A 84 0.41 -7.73 27.45
CA LYS A 84 0.41 -6.86 26.26
C LYS A 84 1.81 -6.53 25.78
N LYS A 85 2.71 -6.13 26.70
CA LYS A 85 4.11 -5.80 26.37
C LYS A 85 4.82 -7.02 25.77
N GLN A 86 4.65 -8.19 26.37
CA GLN A 86 5.24 -9.45 25.91
C GLN A 86 4.72 -9.85 24.53
N ARG A 87 3.39 -9.85 24.32
CA ARG A 87 2.76 -10.17 23.03
C ARG A 87 3.25 -9.25 21.91
N LEU A 88 3.28 -7.93 22.16
CA LEU A 88 3.76 -6.97 21.16
C LEU A 88 5.25 -7.14 20.86
N ALA A 89 6.08 -7.50 21.85
CA ALA A 89 7.50 -7.79 21.64
C ALA A 89 7.71 -9.03 20.75
N LEU A 90 6.97 -10.11 21.02
CA LEU A 90 6.98 -11.33 20.21
C LEU A 90 6.51 -11.05 18.77
N ALA A 91 5.40 -10.32 18.60
CA ALA A 91 4.89 -9.95 17.29
C ALA A 91 5.89 -9.11 16.48
N ARG A 92 6.57 -8.14 17.12
CA ARG A 92 7.62 -7.34 16.48
C ARG A 92 8.84 -8.18 16.10
N LYS A 93 9.23 -9.15 16.93
CA LYS A 93 10.33 -10.08 16.61
C LYS A 93 10.00 -10.91 15.39
N ALA A 94 8.81 -11.52 15.35
CA ALA A 94 8.33 -12.29 14.21
C ALA A 94 8.23 -11.43 12.93
N ALA A 95 7.70 -10.20 13.02
CA ALA A 95 7.60 -9.31 11.88
C ALA A 95 8.96 -8.92 11.28
N ARG A 96 10.00 -8.74 12.12
CA ARG A 96 11.36 -8.43 11.64
C ARG A 96 12.02 -9.59 10.90
N GLN A 97 11.71 -10.84 11.29
CA GLN A 97 12.25 -12.05 10.70
C GLN A 97 11.62 -12.43 9.35
N ARG A 98 10.50 -11.81 8.96
CA ARG A 98 9.90 -12.03 7.64
C ARG A 98 10.89 -11.67 6.54
N LEU A 99 10.90 -12.47 5.46
CA LEU A 99 11.64 -12.14 4.26
C LEU A 99 11.12 -10.82 3.70
N PHE A 100 11.98 -10.07 3.02
CA PHE A 100 11.60 -8.75 2.49
C PHE A 100 10.37 -8.85 1.57
N LYS A 101 10.33 -9.86 0.69
CA LYS A 101 9.21 -10.15 -0.21
C LYS A 101 7.85 -10.35 0.47
N ASP A 102 7.84 -10.75 1.75
CA ASP A 102 6.63 -11.00 2.52
C ASP A 102 6.19 -9.77 3.33
N LYS A 103 6.97 -8.68 3.30
CA LYS A 103 6.63 -7.42 3.97
C LYS A 103 5.77 -6.56 3.06
N GLU A 104 4.83 -5.81 3.64
CA GLU A 104 4.00 -4.88 2.88
C GLU A 104 4.85 -3.88 2.10
N SER A 105 5.98 -3.43 2.65
CA SER A 105 6.93 -2.52 1.99
C SER A 105 7.42 -3.02 0.63
N TYR A 106 7.42 -4.34 0.39
CA TYR A 106 7.79 -4.90 -0.90
C TYR A 106 6.84 -4.45 -2.01
N ARG A 107 5.56 -4.21 -1.68
CA ARG A 107 4.53 -3.77 -2.64
C ARG A 107 4.87 -2.46 -3.34
N TRP A 108 5.64 -1.58 -2.69
CA TRP A 108 6.10 -0.32 -3.28
C TRP A 108 7.32 -0.49 -4.19
N VAL A 109 8.13 -1.51 -3.95
CA VAL A 109 9.32 -1.77 -4.78
C VAL A 109 8.95 -2.49 -6.07
N GLU A 110 7.79 -3.15 -6.13
CA GLU A 110 7.29 -3.79 -7.37
C GLU A 110 6.99 -2.78 -8.50
N ALA A 111 7.00 -1.48 -8.21
CA ALA A 111 6.84 -0.40 -9.19
C ALA A 111 8.17 0.10 -9.79
N LEU A 112 9.31 -0.33 -9.23
CA LEU A 112 10.68 0.03 -9.65
C LEU A 112 11.25 -1.03 -10.59
#